data_AF-A0A2J8J2J2-F1
#
_entry.id   AF-A0A2J8J2J2-F1
#
_cell.length_a   1.000
_cell.length_b   1.000
_cell.length_c   1.000
_cell.angle_alpha   90.00
_cell.angle_beta   90.00
_cell.angle_gamma   90.00
#
_symmetry.space_group_name_H-M   'P 1'
#
loop_
_entity.id
_entity.type
_entity.pdbx_description
1 polymer ?
#
loop_
_entity_poly.entity_id
_entity_poly.type
_entity_poly.pdbx_seq_one_letter_code
_entity_poly.pdbx_strand_id
1 'polypeptide(L)'
;MVFAFWKVFLILSCLAGQVSVVQVTIPDGFVNVTVGSNVTLICIYTTTVASREQLSIQWSFFHKKEMEPISHSSCLSTEGMEEKAVSQCLKMTHARDARGRCSWTSEIYFSQGGQAVAIGQFKDRITGSNDPGNASITISRMQPADSGIYICDVNNPPDFLGQNQGVL
;
A
#
# COMPACT_ATOMS: atom_id res chain seq x y z
N MET A 1 -37.99 -4.72 43.56
CA MET A 1 -37.38 -3.62 42.78
C MET A 1 -35.92 -3.97 42.41
N VAL A 2 -35.66 -5.17 41.87
CA VAL A 2 -34.29 -5.66 41.56
C VAL A 2 -34.24 -6.21 40.13
N PHE A 3 -35.35 -6.84 39.67
CA PHE A 3 -35.51 -7.35 38.31
C PHE A 3 -35.57 -6.28 37.19
N ALA A 4 -35.95 -5.04 37.51
CA ALA A 4 -36.03 -3.96 36.52
C ALA A 4 -34.64 -3.41 36.12
N PHE A 5 -33.68 -3.40 37.06
CA PHE A 5 -32.33 -2.88 36.82
C PHE A 5 -31.46 -3.83 35.98
N TRP A 6 -31.65 -5.15 36.11
CA TRP A 6 -30.99 -6.15 35.26
C TRP A 6 -31.33 -5.96 33.77
N LYS A 7 -32.61 -5.69 33.46
CA LYS A 7 -33.06 -5.49 32.07
C LYS A 7 -32.44 -4.24 31.44
N VAL A 8 -32.23 -3.18 32.22
CA VAL A 8 -31.56 -1.95 31.73
C VAL A 8 -30.07 -2.21 31.44
N PHE A 9 -29.40 -3.01 32.28
CA PHE A 9 -27.99 -3.36 32.08
C PHE A 9 -27.74 -4.24 30.83
N LEU A 10 -28.67 -5.16 30.51
CA LEU A 10 -28.59 -5.97 29.30
C LEU A 10 -28.75 -5.15 28.01
N ILE A 11 -29.59 -4.11 28.03
CA ILE A 11 -29.79 -3.22 26.86
C ILE A 11 -28.58 -2.30 26.67
N LEU A 12 -27.97 -1.83 27.76
CA LEU A 12 -26.79 -0.95 27.71
C LEU A 12 -25.52 -1.65 27.17
N SER A 13 -25.45 -2.98 27.29
CA SER A 13 -24.32 -3.79 26.82
C SER A 13 -24.28 -3.97 25.29
N CYS A 14 -25.34 -3.59 24.57
CA CYS A 14 -25.41 -3.72 23.10
C CYS A 14 -24.79 -2.53 22.34
N LEU A 15 -24.35 -1.47 23.03
CA LEU A 15 -23.82 -0.24 22.41
C LEU A 15 -22.29 -0.18 22.32
N ALA A 16 -21.58 -1.19 22.84
CA ALA A 16 -20.13 -1.28 22.72
C ALA A 16 -19.75 -2.04 21.43
N GLY A 17 -19.94 -1.39 20.27
CA GLY A 17 -19.35 -1.87 19.03
C GLY A 17 -17.86 -1.58 19.02
N GLN A 18 -17.00 -2.62 19.04
CA GLN A 18 -15.58 -2.42 18.77
C GLN A 18 -15.41 -2.09 17.28
N VAL A 19 -14.89 -0.90 17.00
CA VAL A 19 -14.53 -0.52 15.63
C VAL A 19 -13.16 -1.12 15.32
N SER A 20 -13.13 -1.95 14.30
CA SER A 20 -11.96 -2.64 13.80
C SER A 20 -11.20 -1.75 12.81
N VAL A 21 -9.99 -1.28 13.15
CA VAL A 21 -9.27 -0.22 12.39
C VAL A 21 -7.83 -0.60 12.06
N VAL A 22 -7.41 -0.40 10.80
CA VAL A 22 -5.99 -0.34 10.40
C VAL A 22 -5.60 1.12 10.14
N GLN A 23 -4.42 1.50 10.62
CA GLN A 23 -3.83 2.80 10.36
C GLN A 23 -2.35 2.65 9.99
N VAL A 24 -2.00 3.09 8.80
CA VAL A 24 -0.63 3.17 8.28
C VAL A 24 -0.06 4.56 8.56
N THR A 25 1.22 4.60 8.91
CA THR A 25 1.98 5.81 9.27
C THR A 25 3.29 5.89 8.49
N ILE A 26 3.29 6.93 7.64
CA ILE A 26 4.35 7.68 6.95
C ILE A 26 5.26 8.60 7.78
N PRO A 27 6.38 8.21 8.45
CA PRO A 27 7.14 9.19 9.24
C PRO A 27 7.80 10.27 8.37
N ASP A 28 8.41 9.86 7.25
CA ASP A 28 9.07 10.74 6.30
C ASP A 28 8.51 10.49 4.90
N GLY A 29 7.87 11.50 4.30
CA GLY A 29 7.25 11.39 2.97
C GLY A 29 8.20 11.53 1.79
N PHE A 30 9.52 11.50 2.03
CA PHE A 30 10.54 11.43 0.98
C PHE A 30 11.87 10.94 1.58
N VAL A 31 12.67 10.24 0.78
CA VAL A 31 14.00 9.77 1.19
C VAL A 31 15.00 9.99 0.07
N ASN A 32 16.12 10.62 0.39
CA ASN A 32 17.24 10.80 -0.55
C ASN A 32 18.25 9.67 -0.38
N VAL A 33 18.65 9.04 -1.48
CA VAL A 33 19.54 7.87 -1.46
C VAL A 33 20.62 7.99 -2.53
N THR A 34 21.81 7.52 -2.21
CA THR A 34 22.93 7.43 -3.16
C THR A 34 22.82 6.15 -3.99
N VAL A 35 23.23 6.22 -5.26
CA VAL A 35 23.23 5.07 -6.16
C VAL A 35 24.09 3.94 -5.59
N GLY A 36 23.56 2.71 -5.64
CA GLY A 36 24.21 1.50 -5.13
C GLY A 36 24.01 1.24 -3.63
N SER A 37 23.54 2.22 -2.87
CA SER A 37 23.24 2.06 -1.44
C SER A 37 21.94 1.30 -1.20
N ASN A 38 21.73 0.88 0.04
CA ASN A 38 20.46 0.32 0.49
C ASN A 38 19.62 1.43 1.12
N VAL A 39 18.31 1.38 0.92
CA VAL A 39 17.34 2.28 1.56
C VAL A 39 16.25 1.48 2.24
N THR A 40 15.81 1.94 3.41
CA THR A 40 14.61 1.42 4.05
C THR A 40 13.48 2.42 3.88
N LEU A 41 12.41 1.98 3.23
CA LEU A 41 11.16 2.73 3.12
C LEU A 41 10.31 2.40 4.34
N ILE A 42 10.16 3.37 5.23
CA ILE A 42 9.52 3.13 6.53
C ILE A 42 8.00 3.15 6.34
N CYS A 43 7.34 2.08 6.78
CA CYS A 43 5.89 2.00 6.87
C CYS A 43 5.51 1.29 8.17
N ILE A 44 4.92 2.05 9.10
CA ILE A 44 4.48 1.52 10.39
C ILE A 44 2.97 1.40 10.36
N TYR A 45 2.42 0.33 10.91
CA TYR A 45 0.98 0.14 10.98
C TYR A 45 0.52 -0.25 12.38
N THR A 46 -0.68 0.20 12.72
CA THR A 46 -1.40 -0.22 13.91
C THR A 46 -2.71 -0.87 13.49
N THR A 47 -3.10 -1.94 14.17
CA THR A 47 -4.32 -2.70 13.92
C THR A 47 -4.93 -3.12 15.26
N THR A 48 -6.26 -3.16 15.32
CA THR A 48 -6.98 -3.62 16.51
C THR A 48 -7.00 -5.15 16.63
N VAL A 49 -6.72 -5.86 15.55
CA VAL A 49 -6.70 -7.33 15.49
C VAL A 49 -5.30 -7.85 15.79
N ALA A 50 -5.18 -8.71 16.81
CA ALA A 50 -3.91 -9.31 17.20
C ALA A 50 -3.43 -10.41 16.25
N SER A 51 -4.36 -11.13 15.60
CA SER A 51 -4.02 -12.15 14.61
C SER A 51 -3.39 -11.52 13.37
N ARG A 52 -2.46 -12.25 12.76
CA ARG A 52 -1.76 -11.86 11.52
C ARG A 52 -1.77 -12.94 10.45
N GLU A 53 -2.56 -14.00 10.64
CA GLU A 53 -2.62 -15.11 9.69
C GLU A 53 -3.12 -14.65 8.31
N GLN A 54 -4.02 -13.65 8.29
CA GLN A 54 -4.59 -13.05 7.09
C GLN A 54 -4.02 -11.65 6.79
N LEU A 55 -3.05 -11.19 7.57
CA LEU A 55 -2.38 -9.90 7.34
C LEU A 55 -1.67 -9.95 5.99
N SER A 56 -2.01 -9.02 5.11
CA SER A 56 -1.34 -8.81 3.83
C SER A 56 -0.68 -7.43 3.80
N ILE A 57 0.60 -7.41 3.46
CA ILE A 57 1.38 -6.19 3.21
C ILE A 57 1.77 -6.19 1.75
N GLN A 58 1.49 -5.09 1.05
CA GLN A 58 1.82 -4.91 -0.35
C GLN A 58 2.54 -3.58 -0.53
N TRP A 59 3.59 -3.57 -1.34
CA TRP A 59 4.18 -2.33 -1.83
C TRP A 59 4.00 -2.23 -3.33
N SER A 60 3.62 -1.04 -3.77
CA SER A 60 3.58 -0.68 -5.18
C SER A 60 4.47 0.53 -5.47
N PHE A 61 4.93 0.60 -6.72
CA PHE A 61 5.86 1.60 -7.22
C PHE A 61 5.27 2.31 -8.42
N PHE A 62 5.39 3.64 -8.43
CA PHE A 62 5.03 4.50 -9.53
C PHE A 62 6.26 5.29 -9.98
N HIS A 63 6.66 5.13 -11.24
CA HIS A 63 7.83 5.82 -11.78
C HIS A 63 7.48 7.28 -12.11
N LYS A 64 8.20 8.25 -11.54
CA LYS A 64 7.90 9.69 -11.71
C LYS A 64 8.22 10.24 -13.11
N LYS A 65 8.99 9.52 -13.93
CA LYS A 65 9.65 10.07 -15.14
C LYS A 65 8.74 10.30 -16.35
N GLU A 66 7.42 10.41 -16.17
CA GLU A 66 6.48 10.77 -17.24
C GLU A 66 5.46 11.82 -16.79
N MET A 67 5.93 12.80 -16.01
CA MET A 67 5.20 14.06 -15.79
C MET A 67 6.17 15.23 -15.94
N GLU A 68 6.84 15.29 -17.09
CA GLU A 68 7.22 16.58 -17.65
C GLU A 68 5.97 17.11 -18.36
N PRO A 69 5.48 18.32 -18.05
CA PRO A 69 4.18 18.78 -18.54
C PRO A 69 4.28 19.01 -20.04
N ILE A 70 3.60 18.18 -20.83
CA ILE A 70 3.17 18.62 -22.16
C ILE A 70 2.19 19.76 -21.90
N SER A 71 2.66 20.97 -22.17
CA SER A 71 1.92 22.20 -22.03
C SER A 71 0.57 22.09 -22.77
N HIS A 72 -0.51 22.36 -22.04
CA HIS A 72 -1.87 22.62 -22.53
C HIS A 72 -2.59 21.49 -23.28
N SER A 73 -3.45 20.77 -22.58
CA SER A 73 -4.88 20.76 -22.95
C SER A 73 -5.77 20.35 -21.78
N SER A 74 -6.86 21.10 -21.63
CA SER A 74 -7.95 20.87 -20.69
C SER A 74 -8.53 19.46 -20.85
N CYS A 75 -8.62 18.70 -19.77
CA CYS A 75 -9.33 17.43 -19.74
C CYS A 75 -10.83 17.67 -19.94
N LEU A 76 -11.34 17.41 -21.14
CA LEU A 76 -12.77 17.23 -21.41
C LEU A 76 -13.02 15.75 -21.72
N SER A 77 -13.80 15.10 -20.85
CA SER A 77 -14.54 13.84 -21.03
C SER A 77 -13.85 12.62 -21.70
N THR A 78 -13.78 11.55 -20.90
CA THR A 78 -14.04 10.13 -21.28
C THR A 78 -14.00 9.82 -22.79
N GLU A 79 -12.81 9.50 -23.32
CA GLU A 79 -12.53 8.58 -24.45
C GLU A 79 -11.09 8.70 -25.00
N GLY A 80 -10.31 9.71 -24.58
CA GLY A 80 -8.94 9.90 -25.04
C GLY A 80 -7.88 9.42 -24.05
N MET A 81 -7.65 8.11 -23.92
CA MET A 81 -6.32 7.68 -23.46
C MET A 81 -5.43 7.67 -24.70
N GLU A 82 -4.42 8.54 -24.73
CA GLU A 82 -3.50 8.66 -25.87
C GLU A 82 -2.95 7.27 -26.21
N GLU A 83 -3.06 6.83 -27.47
CA GLU A 83 -2.69 5.47 -27.91
C GLU A 83 -1.24 5.10 -27.50
N LYS A 84 -0.39 6.13 -27.40
CA LYS A 84 0.97 6.05 -26.89
C LYS A 84 1.04 5.66 -25.41
N ALA A 85 0.19 6.23 -24.56
CA ALA A 85 0.06 5.89 -23.15
C ALA A 85 -0.46 4.45 -22.96
N VAL A 86 -1.42 4.01 -23.78
CA VAL A 86 -1.91 2.62 -23.80
C VAL A 86 -0.80 1.65 -24.22
N SER A 87 -0.06 1.97 -25.29
CA SER A 87 1.04 1.14 -25.80
C SER A 87 2.19 1.00 -24.79
N GLN A 88 2.50 2.08 -24.07
CA GLN A 88 3.50 2.09 -23.01
C GLN A 88 3.08 1.24 -21.81
N CYS A 89 1.80 1.34 -21.40
CA CYS A 89 1.20 0.46 -20.40
C CYS A 89 1.22 -1.02 -20.81
N LEU A 90 0.91 -1.35 -22.07
CA LEU A 90 0.92 -2.73 -22.58
C LEU A 90 2.32 -3.39 -22.54
N LYS A 91 3.39 -2.60 -22.56
CA LYS A 91 4.77 -3.09 -22.40
C LYS A 91 5.12 -3.42 -20.96
N MET A 92 4.38 -2.89 -19.99
CA MET A 92 4.54 -3.17 -18.57
C MET A 92 3.60 -4.30 -18.17
N THR A 93 4.10 -5.53 -18.19
CA THR A 93 3.35 -6.79 -18.00
C THR A 93 2.54 -6.90 -16.70
N HIS A 94 2.67 -5.95 -15.76
CA HIS A 94 2.01 -5.91 -14.45
C HIS A 94 1.12 -4.68 -14.23
N ALA A 95 0.89 -3.86 -15.26
CA ALA A 95 0.19 -2.58 -15.17
C ALA A 95 -1.33 -2.70 -15.39
N ARG A 96 -1.98 -3.84 -15.12
CA ARG A 96 -3.46 -3.96 -15.25
C ARG A 96 -4.10 -4.10 -13.88
N ASP A 97 -5.10 -3.28 -13.58
CA ASP A 97 -5.95 -3.44 -12.39
C ASP A 97 -6.83 -4.70 -12.51
N ALA A 98 -7.49 -5.10 -11.42
CA ALA A 98 -8.42 -6.24 -11.40
C ALA A 98 -9.61 -6.11 -12.38
N ARG A 99 -9.79 -4.92 -12.99
CA ARG A 99 -10.83 -4.61 -13.99
C ARG A 99 -10.25 -4.53 -15.42
N GLY A 100 -8.96 -4.85 -15.59
CA GLY A 100 -8.26 -4.85 -16.87
C GLY A 100 -7.83 -3.47 -17.38
N ARG A 101 -7.92 -2.40 -16.56
CA ARG A 101 -7.49 -1.04 -16.93
C ARG A 101 -6.01 -0.85 -16.66
N CYS A 102 -5.37 0.03 -17.44
CA CYS A 102 -4.01 0.47 -17.19
C CYS A 102 -3.87 1.13 -15.82
N SER A 103 -3.24 0.42 -14.88
CA SER A 103 -2.76 0.92 -13.61
C SER A 103 -1.29 1.26 -13.74
N TRP A 104 -0.93 2.52 -13.48
CA TRP A 104 0.45 2.99 -13.57
C TRP A 104 1.32 2.56 -12.38
N THR A 105 0.74 1.89 -11.39
CA THR A 105 1.42 1.34 -10.21
C THR A 105 1.81 -0.12 -10.47
N SER A 106 3.09 -0.44 -10.33
CA SER A 106 3.57 -1.83 -10.38
C SER A 106 3.69 -2.38 -8.97
N GLU A 107 3.14 -3.56 -8.71
CA GLU A 107 3.41 -4.27 -7.46
C GLU A 107 4.88 -4.72 -7.43
N ILE A 108 5.58 -4.42 -6.33
CA ILE A 108 7.01 -4.70 -6.18
C ILE A 108 7.31 -5.66 -5.03
N TYR A 109 6.40 -5.76 -4.06
CA TYR A 109 6.53 -6.65 -2.91
C TYR A 109 5.16 -7.03 -2.37
N PHE A 110 4.99 -8.30 -2.04
CA PHE A 110 3.79 -8.81 -1.40
C PHE A 110 4.18 -9.78 -0.27
N SER A 111 3.49 -9.69 0.87
CA SER A 111 3.69 -10.57 2.01
C SER A 111 2.37 -10.95 2.66
N GLN A 112 2.14 -12.24 2.86
CA GLN A 112 0.97 -12.78 3.56
C GLN A 112 1.31 -14.12 4.23
N GLY A 113 0.81 -14.33 5.45
CA GLY A 113 0.95 -15.63 6.13
C GLY A 113 2.40 -16.09 6.34
N GLY A 114 3.34 -15.15 6.46
CA GLY A 114 4.78 -15.41 6.61
C GLY A 114 5.52 -15.74 5.31
N GLN A 115 4.84 -15.74 4.16
CA GLN A 115 5.47 -15.82 2.85
C GLN A 115 5.57 -14.43 2.25
N ALA A 116 6.74 -14.08 1.72
CA ALA A 116 6.99 -12.80 1.08
C ALA A 116 7.68 -12.99 -0.27
N VAL A 117 7.34 -12.14 -1.23
CA VAL A 117 7.89 -12.16 -2.58
C VAL A 117 8.17 -10.75 -3.07
N ALA A 118 9.36 -10.57 -3.65
CA ALA A 118 9.73 -9.38 -4.40
C ALA A 118 9.48 -9.61 -5.90
N ILE A 119 8.94 -8.60 -6.58
CA ILE A 119 8.36 -8.73 -7.93
C ILE A 119 9.08 -7.78 -8.91
N GLY A 120 9.09 -8.16 -10.19
CA GLY A 120 9.61 -7.32 -11.27
C GLY A 120 11.10 -6.99 -11.13
N GLN A 121 11.47 -5.74 -11.42
CA GLN A 121 12.86 -5.26 -11.35
C GLN A 121 13.45 -5.21 -9.93
N PHE A 122 12.61 -5.38 -8.91
CA PHE A 122 13.00 -5.35 -7.51
C PHE A 122 13.22 -6.76 -6.92
N LYS A 123 13.01 -7.80 -7.74
CA LYS A 123 13.31 -9.18 -7.37
C LYS A 123 14.74 -9.30 -6.85
N ASP A 124 14.92 -10.05 -5.77
CA ASP A 124 16.21 -10.27 -5.08
C ASP A 124 16.88 -8.99 -4.55
N ARG A 125 16.16 -7.86 -4.53
CA ARG A 125 16.63 -6.59 -3.97
C ARG A 125 15.84 -6.12 -2.76
N ILE A 126 14.58 -6.55 -2.62
CA ILE A 126 13.72 -6.19 -1.49
C ILE A 126 13.82 -7.20 -0.36
N THR A 127 13.88 -6.70 0.87
CA THR A 127 13.70 -7.48 2.09
C THR A 127 12.69 -6.75 2.98
N GLY A 128 11.61 -7.41 3.38
CA GLY A 128 10.62 -6.84 4.29
C GLY A 128 10.99 -7.00 5.76
N SER A 129 10.42 -6.15 6.61
CA SER A 129 10.49 -6.30 8.06
C SER A 129 9.68 -7.51 8.53
N ASN A 130 10.18 -8.17 9.59
CA ASN A 130 9.46 -9.21 10.31
C ASN A 130 8.88 -8.71 11.64
N ASP A 131 9.12 -7.44 11.98
CA ASP A 131 8.71 -6.89 13.26
C ASP A 131 7.18 -6.66 13.29
N PRO A 132 6.51 -7.02 14.39
CA PRO A 132 5.14 -6.61 14.67
C PRO A 132 4.86 -5.12 14.39
N GLY A 133 3.81 -4.81 13.62
CA GLY A 133 3.43 -3.41 13.35
C GLY A 133 4.38 -2.69 12.38
N ASN A 134 5.30 -3.42 11.74
CA ASN A 134 6.26 -2.87 10.82
C ASN A 134 6.07 -3.50 9.43
N ALA A 135 5.63 -2.69 8.48
CA ALA A 135 5.46 -3.05 7.07
C ALA A 135 6.58 -2.48 6.19
N SER A 136 7.67 -2.00 6.79
CA SER A 136 8.79 -1.39 6.08
C SER A 136 9.50 -2.41 5.19
N ILE A 137 10.03 -1.93 4.06
CA ILE A 137 10.88 -2.71 3.17
C ILE A 137 12.25 -2.05 3.02
N THR A 138 13.29 -2.86 2.90
CA THR A 138 14.63 -2.42 2.53
C THR A 138 14.89 -2.81 1.08
N ILE A 139 15.18 -1.83 0.24
CA ILE A 139 15.59 -2.01 -1.15
C ILE A 139 17.12 -1.90 -1.20
N SER A 140 17.78 -2.95 -1.68
CA SER A 140 19.22 -3.00 -1.84
C SER A 140 19.68 -2.59 -3.24
N ARG A 141 20.90 -2.06 -3.33
CA ARG A 141 21.54 -1.64 -4.59
C ARG A 141 20.63 -0.70 -5.40
N MET A 142 20.29 0.44 -4.81
CA MET A 142 19.41 1.43 -5.45
C MET A 142 19.95 1.90 -6.80
N GLN A 143 19.09 1.95 -7.80
CA GLN A 143 19.39 2.38 -9.16
C GLN A 143 18.68 3.69 -9.48
N PRO A 144 19.18 4.52 -10.41
CA PRO A 144 18.48 5.74 -10.83
C PRO A 144 17.04 5.49 -11.34
N ALA A 145 16.78 4.31 -11.92
CA ALA A 145 15.46 3.90 -12.39
C ALA A 145 14.48 3.58 -11.24
N ASP A 146 14.97 3.36 -10.02
CA ASP A 146 14.13 3.13 -8.83
C ASP A 146 13.62 4.44 -8.22
N SER A 147 13.98 5.60 -8.78
CA SER A 147 13.45 6.88 -8.30
C SER A 147 11.98 7.00 -8.71
N GLY A 148 11.10 7.15 -7.72
CA GLY A 148 9.66 7.22 -7.94
C GLY A 148 8.89 7.37 -6.63
N ILE A 149 7.59 7.14 -6.71
CA ILE A 149 6.66 7.17 -5.59
C ILE A 149 6.41 5.72 -5.16
N TYR A 150 6.49 5.48 -3.86
CA TYR A 150 6.28 4.18 -3.25
C TYR A 150 5.02 4.21 -2.38
N ILE A 151 4.17 3.19 -2.51
CA ILE A 151 2.91 3.10 -1.80
C ILE A 151 2.92 1.82 -0.97
N CYS A 152 2.69 1.95 0.33
CA CYS A 152 2.56 0.85 1.29
C CYS A 152 1.08 0.62 1.57
N ASP A 153 0.61 -0.59 1.31
CA ASP A 153 -0.74 -1.06 1.59
C ASP A 153 -0.70 -2.14 2.68
N VAL A 154 -1.45 -1.95 3.76
CA VAL A 154 -1.56 -2.92 4.86
C VAL A 154 -3.01 -3.28 5.09
N ASN A 155 -3.35 -4.55 4.97
CA ASN A 155 -4.70 -5.04 5.18
C ASN A 155 -4.68 -6.17 6.21
N ASN A 156 -5.44 -6.02 7.30
CA ASN A 156 -5.53 -7.01 8.37
C ASN A 156 -7.00 -7.32 8.71
N PRO A 157 -7.68 -8.18 7.92
CA PRO A 157 -9.06 -8.55 8.19
C PRO A 157 -9.27 -9.04 9.64
N PRO A 158 -10.39 -8.71 10.30
CA PRO A 158 -11.54 -7.93 9.83
C PRO A 158 -11.37 -6.39 9.86
N ASP A 159 -10.17 -5.87 10.12
CA ASP A 159 -9.92 -4.42 10.12
C ASP A 159 -9.85 -3.90 8.67
N PHE A 160 -11.02 -3.52 8.14
CA PHE A 160 -11.15 -2.90 6.81
C PHE A 160 -11.34 -1.37 6.88
N LEU A 161 -11.59 -0.84 8.07
CA LEU A 161 -11.83 0.60 8.27
C LEU A 161 -10.51 1.31 8.61
N GLY A 162 -10.36 2.54 8.14
CA GLY A 162 -9.20 3.39 8.45
C GLY A 162 -8.34 3.77 7.25
N GLN A 163 -7.11 4.21 7.52
CA GLN A 163 -6.12 4.58 6.51
C GLN A 163 -5.15 3.42 6.34
N ASN A 164 -5.43 2.55 5.39
CA ASN A 164 -4.65 1.34 5.12
C ASN A 164 -3.51 1.56 4.12
N GLN A 165 -3.35 2.79 3.60
CA GLN A 165 -2.34 3.14 2.61
C GLN A 165 -1.46 4.28 3.10
N GLY A 166 -0.17 4.23 2.80
CA GLY A 166 0.80 5.30 3.00
C GLY A 166 1.63 5.52 1.74
N VAL A 167 2.03 6.78 1.48
CA VAL A 167 2.79 7.17 0.28
C VAL A 167 4.11 7.82 0.69
N LEU A 168 5.20 7.47 -0.02
CA LEU A 168 6.56 7.97 0.15
C LEU A 168 7.18 8.35 -1.21
#